data_AF-A0A6H1UH21-F1
#
_entry.id   AF-A0A6H1UH21-F1
#
_cell.length_a   1.000
_cell.length_b   1.000
_cell.length_c   1.000
_cell.angle_alpha   90.00
_cell.angle_beta   90.00
_cell.angle_gamma   90.00
#
_symmetry.space_group_name_H-M   'P 1'
#
loop_
_entity.id
_entity.type
_entity.pdbx_description
1 polymer ?
#
loop_
_entity_poly.entity_id
_entity_poly.type
_entity_poly.pdbx_seq_one_letter_code
_entity_poly.pdbx_strand_id
1 'polypeptide(L)'
;MKRSTKMGLAALVMITSATAFADHHGERSGPQGDRHHAEKRGGHGNIHKMLFNLDLTDEQRDQVKALLKAAKQPKDERPSAEERQAKREAKRAAMQELMNADSFDETAAKAIIAERQQRQTERELQQMKTHYELMQILTQEQRDELAAKQQERMERRQSRK
;
A
#
# COMPACT_ATOMS: atom_id res chain seq x y z
N MET A 1 17.09 -36.08 -40.42
CA MET A 1 16.97 -37.15 -39.41
C MET A 1 18.33 -37.49 -38.85
N LYS A 2 18.64 -37.12 -37.60
CA LYS A 2 19.79 -37.63 -36.85
C LYS A 2 19.32 -37.90 -35.41
N ARG A 3 19.32 -39.18 -35.04
CA ARG A 3 18.97 -39.69 -33.71
C ARG A 3 20.22 -39.65 -32.83
N SER A 4 20.08 -39.27 -31.56
CA SER A 4 20.92 -39.78 -30.48
C SER A 4 20.21 -39.64 -29.14
N THR A 5 19.89 -40.79 -28.56
CA THR A 5 19.41 -41.03 -27.19
C THR A 5 20.59 -41.20 -26.24
N LYS A 6 20.40 -40.82 -24.97
CA LYS A 6 20.99 -41.33 -23.70
C LYS A 6 20.51 -40.38 -22.58
N MET A 7 19.45 -40.69 -21.83
CA MET A 7 19.41 -41.50 -20.60
C MET A 7 20.51 -41.16 -19.56
N GLY A 8 20.08 -40.59 -18.43
CA GLY A 8 20.77 -40.55 -17.13
C GLY A 8 19.75 -40.10 -16.07
N LEU A 9 19.12 -41.03 -15.36
CA LEU A 9 19.38 -41.39 -13.94
C LEU A 9 19.26 -40.17 -12.99
N ALA A 10 18.10 -39.93 -12.38
CA ALA A 10 17.64 -40.52 -11.10
C ALA A 10 18.28 -39.89 -9.85
N ALA A 11 17.50 -39.07 -9.14
CA ALA A 11 17.57 -38.90 -7.69
C ALA A 11 16.25 -38.26 -7.20
N LEU A 12 15.24 -39.11 -7.01
CA LEU A 12 14.01 -38.79 -6.29
C LEU A 12 14.36 -38.73 -4.80
N VAL A 13 14.63 -37.53 -4.27
CA VAL A 13 14.74 -37.33 -2.81
C VAL A 13 13.33 -37.13 -2.27
N MET A 14 12.70 -38.23 -1.87
CA MET A 14 11.49 -38.20 -1.05
C MET A 14 11.89 -37.86 0.39
N ILE A 15 11.71 -36.60 0.78
CA ILE A 15 11.69 -36.22 2.19
C ILE A 15 10.30 -36.55 2.73
N THR A 16 10.17 -37.72 3.35
CA THR A 16 9.07 -38.03 4.25
C THR A 16 9.43 -37.50 5.63
N SER A 17 8.72 -36.47 6.09
CA SER A 17 8.74 -36.06 7.49
C SER A 17 7.30 -35.78 7.90
N ALA A 18 6.84 -36.57 8.87
CA ALA A 18 5.46 -36.69 9.28
C ALA A 18 4.87 -35.36 9.77
N THR A 19 3.68 -35.03 9.28
CA THR A 19 2.81 -34.02 9.89
C THR A 19 2.21 -34.58 11.17
N ALA A 20 2.75 -34.17 12.32
CA ALA A 20 2.05 -34.27 13.59
C ALA A 20 1.44 -32.90 13.91
N PHE A 21 0.19 -32.67 13.49
CA PHE A 21 -0.58 -31.56 14.03
C PHE A 21 -1.23 -32.04 15.33
N ALA A 22 -0.61 -31.67 16.45
CA ALA A 22 -1.23 -31.76 17.75
C ALA A 22 -2.27 -30.65 17.89
N ASP A 23 -3.46 -31.07 18.30
CA ASP A 23 -4.59 -30.25 18.74
C ASP A 23 -4.15 -29.25 19.82
N HIS A 24 -4.31 -27.95 19.56
CA HIS A 24 -4.39 -26.97 20.63
C HIS A 24 -5.43 -25.91 20.29
N HIS A 25 -6.67 -26.22 20.64
CA HIS A 25 -7.74 -25.25 20.84
C HIS A 25 -7.35 -24.28 21.96
N GLY A 26 -6.61 -23.23 21.60
CA GLY A 26 -6.32 -22.08 22.45
C GLY A 26 -7.33 -20.97 22.17
N GLU A 27 -8.46 -21.01 22.88
CA GLU A 27 -9.43 -19.91 22.97
C GLU A 27 -8.72 -18.67 23.54
N ARG A 28 -8.41 -17.70 22.68
CA ARG A 28 -7.98 -16.34 23.09
C ARG A 28 -8.96 -15.32 22.52
N SER A 29 -10.12 -15.27 23.15
CA SER A 29 -11.04 -14.13 23.08
C SER A 29 -10.43 -12.95 23.86
N GLY A 30 -9.59 -12.17 23.19
CA GLY A 30 -9.13 -10.87 23.70
C GLY A 30 -10.13 -9.77 23.37
N PRO A 31 -10.31 -8.76 24.26
CA PRO A 31 -11.29 -7.71 24.04
C PRO A 31 -11.02 -6.97 22.74
N GLN A 32 -12.08 -6.83 21.96
CA GLN A 32 -12.15 -6.10 20.71
C GLN A 32 -11.87 -4.62 20.99
N GLY A 33 -10.58 -4.26 21.04
CA GLY A 33 -10.18 -2.86 21.09
C GLY A 33 -10.71 -2.16 19.85
N ASP A 34 -11.46 -1.09 20.05
CA ASP A 34 -11.94 -0.17 19.03
C ASP A 34 -10.77 0.30 18.16
N ARG A 35 -10.50 -0.47 17.10
CA ARG A 35 -9.59 -0.04 16.04
C ARG A 35 -10.38 0.92 15.18
N HIS A 36 -10.27 2.21 15.51
CA HIS A 36 -10.54 3.29 14.58
C HIS A 36 -9.64 3.12 13.33
N HIS A 37 -10.06 2.27 12.40
CA HIS A 37 -9.40 2.02 11.12
C HIS A 37 -9.70 3.15 10.11
N ALA A 38 -9.44 4.41 10.48
CA ALA A 38 -9.67 5.58 9.63
C ALA A 38 -8.43 6.07 8.85
N GLU A 39 -7.30 5.34 8.94
CA GLU A 39 -5.99 5.82 8.44
C GLU A 39 -5.31 4.92 7.40
N LYS A 40 -6.03 3.99 6.77
CA LYS A 40 -5.48 3.17 5.67
C LYS A 40 -6.26 3.28 4.36
N ARG A 41 -6.61 4.50 3.95
CA ARG A 41 -6.94 4.78 2.53
C ARG A 41 -5.71 5.38 1.87
N GLY A 42 -5.00 4.56 1.09
CA GLY A 42 -3.77 4.96 0.40
C GLY A 42 -3.92 6.25 -0.39
N GLY A 43 -2.87 7.09 -0.38
CA GLY A 43 -2.62 8.27 -1.22
C GLY A 43 -3.76 9.28 -1.37
N HIS A 44 -4.84 8.89 -2.04
CA HIS A 44 -6.02 9.72 -2.35
C HIS A 44 -6.95 9.96 -1.15
N GLY A 45 -6.79 9.24 -0.04
CA GLY A 45 -7.53 9.50 1.20
C GLY A 45 -7.27 10.89 1.76
N ASN A 46 -6.11 11.47 1.46
CA ASN A 46 -5.75 12.83 1.88
C ASN A 46 -6.46 13.89 1.05
N ILE A 47 -6.60 13.71 -0.27
CA ILE A 47 -7.23 14.72 -1.14
C ILE A 47 -8.71 14.92 -0.79
N HIS A 48 -9.46 13.84 -0.63
CA HIS A 48 -10.84 13.94 -0.18
C HIS A 48 -10.98 14.59 1.20
N LYS A 49 -10.04 14.34 2.12
CA LYS A 49 -10.01 14.96 3.45
C LYS A 49 -9.56 16.42 3.43
N MET A 50 -8.78 16.84 2.42
CA MET A 50 -8.34 18.24 2.23
C MET A 50 -9.51 19.10 1.76
N LEU A 51 -10.29 18.60 0.81
CA LEU A 51 -11.48 19.29 0.28
C LEU A 51 -12.70 19.17 1.19
N PHE A 52 -12.64 18.32 2.22
CA PHE A 52 -13.72 18.17 3.18
C PHE A 52 -13.88 19.49 3.94
N ASN A 53 -15.06 20.10 3.80
CA ASN A 53 -15.46 21.42 4.33
C ASN A 53 -15.02 22.61 3.48
N LEU A 54 -14.66 22.45 2.21
CA LEU A 54 -14.53 23.60 1.30
C LEU A 54 -15.84 23.78 0.53
N ASP A 55 -16.33 25.02 0.43
CA ASP A 55 -17.56 25.33 -0.30
C ASP A 55 -17.26 25.34 -1.81
N LEU A 56 -17.39 24.17 -2.41
CA LEU A 56 -17.22 23.95 -3.85
C LEU A 56 -18.55 24.09 -4.59
N THR A 57 -18.54 24.74 -5.76
CA THR A 57 -19.72 24.72 -6.65
C THR A 57 -19.98 23.30 -7.18
N ASP A 58 -21.17 23.05 -7.71
CA ASP A 58 -21.51 21.75 -8.27
C ASP A 58 -20.61 21.38 -9.46
N GLU A 59 -20.26 22.35 -10.30
CA GLU A 59 -19.33 22.17 -11.41
C GLU A 59 -17.93 21.80 -10.91
N GLN A 60 -17.41 22.49 -9.90
CA GLN A 60 -16.12 22.18 -9.29
C GLN A 60 -16.13 20.78 -8.66
N ARG A 61 -17.22 20.40 -7.97
CA ARG A 61 -17.37 19.07 -7.38
C ARG A 61 -17.29 17.98 -8.44
N ASP A 62 -17.89 18.19 -9.60
CA ASP A 62 -17.88 17.23 -10.69
C ASP A 62 -16.51 17.15 -11.39
N GLN A 63 -15.83 18.28 -11.59
CA GLN A 63 -14.45 18.31 -12.06
C GLN A 63 -13.50 17.57 -11.11
N VAL A 64 -13.63 17.80 -9.79
CA VAL A 64 -12.85 17.10 -8.77
C VAL A 64 -13.14 15.59 -8.79
N LYS A 65 -14.40 15.17 -8.90
CA LYS A 65 -14.74 13.74 -9.00
C LYS A 65 -14.10 13.11 -10.25
N ALA A 66 -14.15 13.80 -11.39
CA ALA A 66 -13.57 13.34 -12.63
C ALA A 66 -12.04 13.20 -12.51
N LEU A 67 -11.37 14.23 -11.99
CA LEU A 67 -9.94 14.23 -11.68
C LEU A 67 -9.55 13.03 -10.80
N LEU A 68 -10.26 12.84 -9.69
CA LEU A 68 -9.99 11.74 -8.76
C LEU A 68 -10.33 10.36 -9.32
N LYS A 69 -11.24 10.28 -10.30
CA LYS A 69 -11.53 9.03 -11.02
C LYS A 69 -10.40 8.72 -12.01
N ALA A 70 -9.90 9.72 -12.74
CA ALA A 70 -8.78 9.57 -13.67
C ALA A 70 -7.45 9.25 -12.96
N ALA A 71 -7.22 9.84 -11.78
CA ALA A 71 -6.02 9.58 -10.98
C ALA A 71 -6.01 8.21 -10.28
N LYS A 72 -7.14 7.49 -10.25
CA LYS A 72 -7.18 6.12 -9.74
C LYS A 72 -6.67 5.17 -10.82
N GLN A 73 -5.82 4.22 -10.43
CA GLN A 73 -5.49 3.11 -11.32
C GLN A 73 -6.76 2.44 -11.85
N PRO A 74 -6.82 2.11 -13.15
CA PRO A 74 -7.92 1.36 -13.75
C PRO A 74 -8.22 0.14 -12.89
N LYS A 75 -9.50 -0.15 -12.66
CA LYS A 75 -9.90 -1.29 -11.81
C LYS A 75 -9.29 -2.60 -12.31
N ASP A 76 -9.11 -2.73 -13.61
CA ASP A 76 -8.62 -3.93 -14.28
C ASP A 76 -7.10 -4.11 -14.13
N GLU A 77 -6.37 -3.06 -13.77
CA GLU A 77 -4.94 -3.10 -13.45
C GLU A 77 -4.68 -3.32 -11.94
N ARG A 78 -5.74 -3.32 -11.12
CA ARG A 78 -5.58 -3.51 -9.67
C ARG A 78 -5.42 -4.99 -9.37
N PRO A 79 -4.37 -5.38 -8.64
CA PRO A 79 -4.21 -6.78 -8.26
C PRO A 79 -5.41 -7.22 -7.40
N SER A 80 -5.81 -8.48 -7.58
CA SER A 80 -6.92 -9.10 -6.86
C SER A 80 -6.70 -9.04 -5.35
N ALA A 81 -7.74 -9.30 -4.56
CA ALA A 81 -7.58 -9.36 -3.10
C ALA A 81 -6.54 -10.43 -2.69
N GLU A 82 -6.58 -11.58 -3.36
CA GLU A 82 -5.66 -12.70 -3.14
C GLU A 82 -4.24 -12.35 -3.55
N GLU A 83 -4.03 -11.76 -4.73
CA GLU A 83 -2.69 -11.33 -5.17
C GLU A 83 -2.07 -10.29 -4.23
N ARG A 84 -2.89 -9.37 -3.73
CA ARG A 84 -2.44 -8.39 -2.73
C ARG A 84 -2.08 -9.06 -1.41
N GLN A 85 -2.82 -10.08 -1.00
CA GLN A 85 -2.53 -10.83 0.22
C GLN A 85 -1.25 -11.65 0.06
N ALA A 86 -1.11 -12.40 -1.03
CA ALA A 86 0.08 -13.18 -1.35
C ALA A 86 1.34 -12.29 -1.40
N LYS A 87 1.28 -11.12 -2.05
CA LYS A 87 2.40 -10.15 -2.05
C LYS A 87 2.76 -9.66 -0.65
N ARG A 88 1.78 -9.47 0.24
CA ARG A 88 2.02 -9.05 1.63
C ARG A 88 2.67 -10.16 2.45
N GLU A 89 2.23 -11.39 2.27
CA GLU A 89 2.77 -12.55 2.95
C GLU A 89 4.19 -12.85 2.50
N ALA A 90 4.44 -12.87 1.19
CA ALA A 90 5.80 -13.02 0.63
C ALA A 90 6.76 -11.97 1.17
N LYS A 91 6.33 -10.69 1.22
CA LYS A 91 7.13 -9.62 1.81
C LYS A 91 7.40 -9.82 3.30
N ARG A 92 6.42 -10.30 4.06
CA ARG A 92 6.59 -10.58 5.50
C ARG A 92 7.57 -11.72 5.73
N ALA A 93 7.46 -12.80 4.95
CA ALA A 93 8.36 -13.94 5.02
C ALA A 93 9.80 -13.52 4.69
N ALA A 94 10.02 -12.79 3.59
CA ALA A 94 11.35 -12.29 3.21
C ALA A 94 11.98 -11.40 4.30
N MET A 95 11.18 -10.56 4.97
CA MET A 95 11.67 -9.76 6.09
C MET A 95 11.99 -10.62 7.32
N GLN A 96 11.19 -11.65 7.61
CA GLN A 96 11.45 -12.55 8.73
C GLN A 96 12.71 -13.38 8.51
N GLU A 97 12.90 -13.91 7.30
CA GLU A 97 14.10 -14.64 6.89
C GLU A 97 15.35 -13.78 7.07
N LEU A 98 15.34 -12.54 6.57
CA LEU A 98 16.44 -11.60 6.73
C LEU A 98 16.78 -11.30 8.20
N MET A 99 15.78 -11.25 9.08
CA MET A 99 15.96 -10.93 10.50
C MET A 99 16.39 -12.14 11.34
N ASN A 100 16.06 -13.35 10.88
CA ASN A 100 16.35 -14.60 11.58
C ASN A 100 17.60 -15.32 11.05
N ALA A 101 18.21 -14.81 9.98
CA ALA A 101 19.43 -15.37 9.41
C ALA A 101 20.62 -15.22 10.38
N ASP A 102 21.55 -16.18 10.35
CA ASP A 102 22.77 -16.17 11.16
C ASP A 102 23.67 -14.95 10.87
N SER A 103 23.52 -14.35 9.68
CA SER A 103 24.19 -13.11 9.29
C SER A 103 23.25 -12.23 8.46
N PHE A 104 23.45 -10.91 8.56
CA PHE A 104 22.60 -9.95 7.86
C PHE A 104 23.01 -9.79 6.40
N ASP A 105 22.13 -10.19 5.48
CA ASP A 105 22.32 -9.97 4.04
C ASP A 105 21.88 -8.54 3.64
N GLU A 106 22.85 -7.62 3.60
CA GLU A 106 22.61 -6.26 3.15
C GLU A 106 22.06 -6.16 1.72
N THR A 107 22.41 -7.09 0.84
CA THR A 107 22.00 -7.06 -0.57
C THR A 107 20.52 -7.40 -0.68
N ALA A 108 20.07 -8.45 0.03
CA ALA A 108 18.66 -8.78 0.15
C ALA A 108 17.84 -7.65 0.80
N ALA A 109 18.38 -7.03 1.85
CA ALA A 109 17.75 -5.87 2.49
C ALA A 109 17.56 -4.70 1.51
N LYS A 110 18.60 -4.35 0.75
CA LYS A 110 18.57 -3.28 -0.26
C LYS A 110 17.55 -3.58 -1.37
N ALA A 111 17.42 -4.83 -1.80
CA ALA A 111 16.42 -5.23 -2.79
C ALA A 111 14.97 -5.00 -2.30
N ILE A 112 14.66 -5.41 -1.06
CA ILE A 112 13.33 -5.18 -0.46
C ILE A 112 13.02 -3.67 -0.34
N ILE A 113 14.03 -2.86 -0.02
CA ILE A 113 13.90 -1.40 0.06
C ILE A 113 13.67 -0.79 -1.32
N ALA A 114 14.44 -1.20 -2.34
CA ALA A 114 14.33 -0.67 -3.70
C ALA A 114 12.92 -0.89 -4.30
N GLU A 115 12.35 -2.08 -4.12
CA GLU A 115 10.99 -2.40 -4.58
C GLU A 115 9.92 -1.52 -3.88
N ARG A 116 10.17 -1.11 -2.63
CA ARG A 116 9.31 -0.14 -1.94
C ARG A 116 9.47 1.26 -2.50
N GLN A 117 10.71 1.70 -2.72
CA GLN A 117 11.04 3.05 -3.19
C GLN A 117 10.42 3.31 -4.56
N GLN A 118 10.61 2.43 -5.54
CA GLN A 118 10.05 2.61 -6.88
C GLN A 118 8.54 2.87 -6.84
N ARG A 119 7.79 2.00 -6.16
CA ARG A 119 6.34 2.16 -6.04
C ARG A 119 5.95 3.41 -5.25
N GLN A 120 6.79 3.88 -4.33
CA GLN A 120 6.52 5.08 -3.56
C GLN A 120 6.70 6.33 -4.43
N THR A 121 7.79 6.40 -5.20
CA THR A 121 8.10 7.49 -6.13
C THR A 121 6.98 7.69 -7.14
N GLU A 122 6.52 6.63 -7.80
CA GLU A 122 5.44 6.71 -8.80
C GLU A 122 4.13 7.23 -8.17
N ARG A 123 3.79 6.72 -6.97
CA ARG A 123 2.59 7.16 -6.23
C ARG A 123 2.69 8.60 -5.77
N GLU A 124 3.86 9.05 -5.38
CA GLU A 124 4.11 10.42 -4.90
C GLU A 124 4.00 11.40 -6.07
N LEU A 125 4.61 11.09 -7.20
CA LEU A 125 4.48 11.87 -8.43
C LEU A 125 3.01 11.98 -8.86
N GLN A 126 2.27 10.87 -8.87
CA GLN A 126 0.84 10.90 -9.23
C GLN A 126 0.02 11.75 -8.26
N GLN A 127 0.31 11.67 -6.95
CA GLN A 127 -0.35 12.50 -5.95
C GLN A 127 -0.04 13.98 -6.15
N MET A 128 1.22 14.34 -6.41
CA MET A 128 1.62 15.72 -6.69
C MET A 128 0.91 16.29 -7.91
N LYS A 129 0.86 15.53 -9.02
CA LYS A 129 0.12 15.93 -10.24
C LYS A 129 -1.36 16.15 -9.95
N THR A 130 -1.99 15.19 -9.26
CA THR A 130 -3.41 15.29 -8.89
C THR A 130 -3.67 16.51 -7.99
N HIS A 131 -2.76 16.79 -7.05
CA HIS A 131 -2.88 17.96 -6.18
C HIS A 131 -2.73 19.26 -6.95
N TYR A 132 -1.75 19.34 -7.86
CA TYR A 132 -1.56 20.49 -8.73
C TYR A 132 -2.81 20.77 -9.58
N GLU A 133 -3.35 19.76 -10.27
CA GLU A 133 -4.56 19.88 -11.09
C GLU A 133 -5.77 20.28 -10.25
N LEU A 134 -5.88 19.75 -9.03
CA LEU A 134 -6.93 20.15 -8.10
C LEU A 134 -6.86 21.64 -7.75
N MET A 135 -5.67 22.17 -7.49
CA MET A 135 -5.52 23.60 -7.21
C MET A 135 -6.04 24.45 -8.37
N GLN A 136 -5.85 24.02 -9.63
CA GLN A 136 -6.35 24.75 -10.80
C GLN A 136 -7.88 24.79 -10.92
N ILE A 137 -8.61 23.88 -10.24
CA ILE A 137 -10.08 23.90 -10.17
C ILE A 137 -10.58 24.94 -9.14
N LEU A 138 -9.80 25.20 -8.09
CA LEU A 138 -10.19 26.07 -6.99
C LEU A 138 -9.96 27.54 -7.32
N THR A 139 -10.85 28.39 -6.81
CA THR A 139 -10.66 29.84 -6.80
C THR A 139 -9.54 30.25 -5.85
N GLN A 140 -9.03 31.47 -5.97
CA GLN A 140 -7.98 31.97 -5.07
C GLN A 140 -8.44 31.95 -3.60
N GLU A 141 -9.64 32.43 -3.32
CA GLU A 141 -10.23 32.44 -1.97
C GLU A 141 -10.32 31.04 -1.37
N GLN A 142 -10.76 30.06 -2.17
CA GLN A 142 -10.82 28.66 -1.76
C GLN A 142 -9.45 28.05 -1.47
N ARG A 143 -8.41 28.46 -2.22
CA ARG A 143 -7.03 28.02 -1.96
C ARG A 143 -6.50 28.59 -0.64
N ASP A 144 -6.81 29.85 -0.35
CA ASP A 144 -6.41 30.50 0.90
C ASP A 144 -7.10 29.88 2.11
N GLU A 145 -8.41 29.58 1.99
CA GLU A 145 -9.16 28.86 3.02
C GLU A 145 -8.58 27.46 3.27
N LEU A 146 -8.22 26.75 2.20
CA LEU A 146 -7.59 25.43 2.28
C LEU A 146 -6.22 25.50 2.95
N ALA A 147 -5.43 26.56 2.74
CA ALA A 147 -4.16 26.78 3.44
C ALA A 147 -4.37 27.03 4.94
N ALA A 148 -5.33 27.89 5.31
CA ALA A 148 -5.66 28.16 6.71
C ALA A 148 -6.10 26.88 7.46
N LYS A 149 -6.97 26.08 6.84
CA LYS A 149 -7.41 24.79 7.41
C LYS A 149 -6.28 23.77 7.55
N GLN A 150 -5.30 23.79 6.64
CA GLN A 150 -4.12 22.95 6.77
C GLN A 150 -3.25 23.36 7.96
N GLN A 151 -3.05 24.66 8.16
CA GLN A 151 -2.30 25.20 9.29
C GLN A 151 -2.96 24.83 10.63
N GLU A 152 -4.28 25.03 10.75
CA GLU A 152 -5.04 24.65 11.95
C GLU A 152 -4.91 23.15 12.26
N ARG A 153 -4.99 22.30 11.23
CA ARG A 153 -4.80 20.85 11.39
C ARG A 153 -3.37 20.50 11.84
N MET A 154 -2.37 21.23 11.38
CA MET A 154 -0.98 21.04 11.81
C MET A 154 -0.79 21.41 13.28
N GLU A 155 -1.29 22.57 13.69
CA GLU A 155 -1.25 23.04 15.08
C GLU A 155 -1.97 22.07 16.03
N ARG A 156 -3.17 21.62 15.66
CA ARG A 156 -3.92 20.60 16.42
C ARG A 156 -3.18 19.28 16.55
N ARG A 157 -2.33 18.91 15.59
CA ARG A 157 -1.50 17.70 15.68
C ARG A 157 -0.28 17.92 16.55
N GLN A 158 0.27 19.13 16.57
CA GLN A 158 1.39 19.49 17.44
C GLN A 158 0.95 19.57 18.90
N SER A 159 -0.22 20.13 19.20
CA SER A 159 -0.75 20.22 20.57
C SER A 159 -1.21 18.89 21.18
N ARG A 160 -1.31 17.84 20.34
CA ARG A 160 -1.61 16.46 20.77
C ARG A 160 -0.37 15.62 21.05
N LYS A 161 0.83 16.14 20.75
CA LYS A 161 2.11 15.49 21.05
C LYS A 161 2.62 15.98 22.40
#